data_AF-A0A7S3DYQ5-F1
#
_entry.id   AF-A0A7S3DYQ5-F1
#
_cell.length_a   1.000
_cell.length_b   1.000
_cell.length_c   1.000
_cell.angle_alpha   90.00
_cell.angle_beta   90.00
_cell.angle_gamma   90.00
#
_symmetry.space_group_name_H-M   'P 1'
#
loop_
_entity.id
_entity.type
_entity.pdbx_description
1 polymer ?
#
loop_
_entity_poly.entity_id
_entity_poly.type
_entity_poly.pdbx_seq_one_letter_code
_entity_poly.pdbx_strand_id
1 'polypeptide(L)'
;KDSNQGATIQVTVQRKGAQVNLLLVADSKAERDLWLEIMKRAKEDISAGKEKAKRDKAKAEREREEKAKQKSAEEYLKSLKSFEEEANRSKKKVEARQERRPSAPSQHSAVHQPHQYVAEQPPSVQSWQPPPPPPQQQPPQQQQSNWKVCYTPDGSVYYYNTITGVTQWEAP
;
A
#
# COMPACT_ATOMS: atom_id res chain seq x y z
N LYS A 1 43.91 13.98 -58.66
CA LYS A 1 43.99 14.56 -57.29
C LYS A 1 42.73 14.10 -56.59
N ASP A 2 42.72 12.83 -56.21
CA ASP A 2 41.60 12.21 -55.52
C ASP A 2 41.56 12.76 -54.10
N SER A 3 40.51 13.51 -53.79
CA SER A 3 40.21 13.96 -52.43
C SER A 3 39.94 12.74 -51.57
N ASN A 4 40.99 12.19 -50.98
CA ASN A 4 40.99 11.20 -49.92
C ASN A 4 40.52 11.86 -48.60
N GLN A 5 39.39 12.58 -48.62
CA GLN A 5 38.70 12.94 -47.40
C GLN A 5 38.01 11.67 -46.92
N GLY A 6 38.63 10.97 -45.97
CA GLY A 6 38.07 9.77 -45.34
C GLY A 6 36.61 10.00 -44.97
N ALA A 7 35.74 9.05 -45.32
CA ALA A 7 34.32 9.18 -45.07
C ALA A 7 34.09 9.08 -43.55
N THR A 8 33.61 10.16 -42.93
CA THR A 8 33.38 10.19 -41.48
C THR A 8 31.93 9.83 -41.14
N ILE A 9 31.74 9.13 -40.01
CA ILE A 9 30.43 8.80 -39.45
C ILE A 9 30.33 9.48 -38.07
N GLN A 10 29.35 10.35 -37.90
CA GLN A 10 29.00 10.93 -36.59
C GLN A 10 27.96 10.06 -35.91
N VAL A 11 28.27 9.62 -34.68
CA VAL A 11 27.40 8.78 -33.87
C VAL A 11 27.14 9.47 -32.55
N THR A 12 25.88 9.78 -32.28
CA THR A 12 25.46 10.34 -31.00
C THR A 12 24.85 9.24 -30.13
N VAL A 13 25.43 9.03 -28.95
CA VAL A 13 24.94 8.07 -27.96
C VAL A 13 24.44 8.86 -26.74
N GLN A 14 23.17 8.67 -26.39
CA GLN A 14 22.58 9.25 -25.19
C GLN A 14 22.35 8.17 -24.12
N ARG A 15 22.92 8.36 -22.92
CA ARG A 15 22.70 7.47 -21.78
C ARG A 15 22.56 8.29 -20.50
N LYS A 16 21.42 8.16 -19.82
CA LYS A 16 21.14 8.74 -18.49
C LYS A 16 21.54 10.22 -18.37
N GLY A 17 21.05 11.06 -19.28
CA GLY A 17 21.29 12.51 -19.25
C GLY A 17 22.66 12.96 -19.80
N ALA A 18 23.55 12.03 -20.14
CA ALA A 18 24.79 12.34 -20.85
C ALA A 18 24.65 12.03 -22.34
N GLN A 19 25.07 12.98 -23.19
CA GLN A 19 25.21 12.80 -24.63
C GLN A 19 26.69 12.73 -24.98
N VAL A 20 27.10 11.65 -25.62
CA VAL A 20 28.46 11.46 -26.15
C VAL A 20 28.37 11.46 -27.67
N ASN A 21 29.15 12.32 -28.31
CA ASN A 21 29.30 12.34 -29.76
C ASN A 21 30.61 11.64 -30.11
N LEU A 22 30.54 10.57 -30.89
CA LEU A 22 31.65 9.78 -31.38
C LEU A 22 31.81 10.08 -32.88
N LEU A 23 33.03 10.38 -33.31
CA LEU A 23 33.38 10.50 -34.73
C LEU A 23 34.19 9.28 -35.12
N LEU A 24 33.62 8.44 -35.98
CA LEU A 24 34.30 7.28 -36.56
C LEU A 24 34.84 7.71 -37.93
N VAL A 25 36.13 7.52 -38.14
CA VAL A 25 36.78 7.74 -39.44
C VAL A 25 36.85 6.38 -40.13
N ALA A 26 36.30 6.28 -41.33
CA ALA A 26 36.41 5.09 -42.15
C ALA A 26 37.42 5.33 -43.27
N ASP A 27 38.33 4.38 -43.48
CA ASP A 27 39.39 4.48 -44.48
C ASP A 27 38.85 4.23 -45.90
N SER A 28 37.64 3.68 -46.01
CA SER A 28 36.96 3.44 -47.29
C SER A 28 35.43 3.49 -47.19
N LYS A 29 34.78 3.66 -48.35
CA LYS A 29 33.31 3.58 -48.46
C LYS A 29 32.76 2.23 -48.01
N ALA A 30 33.46 1.13 -48.32
CA ALA A 30 33.06 -0.22 -47.93
C ALA A 30 33.06 -0.39 -46.40
N GLU A 31 34.09 0.14 -45.74
CA GLU A 31 34.18 0.11 -44.28
C GLU A 31 33.08 0.95 -43.63
N ARG A 32 32.79 2.13 -44.17
CA ARG A 32 31.65 2.95 -43.72
C ARG A 32 30.32 2.20 -43.82
N ASP A 33 30.06 1.57 -44.95
CA ASP A 33 28.81 0.84 -45.20
C ASP A 33 28.72 -0.38 -44.24
N LEU A 34 29.83 -1.05 -43.95
CA LEU A 34 29.91 -2.11 -42.93
C LEU A 34 29.59 -1.59 -41.52
N TRP A 35 30.17 -0.45 -41.13
CA TRP A 35 29.90 0.17 -39.83
C TRP A 35 28.43 0.56 -39.65
N LEU A 36 27.77 1.06 -40.70
CA LEU A 36 26.35 1.38 -40.66
C LEU A 36 25.48 0.13 -40.45
N GLU A 37 25.80 -0.98 -41.11
CA GLU A 37 25.07 -2.24 -40.96
C GLU A 37 25.25 -2.86 -39.57
N ILE A 38 26.48 -2.84 -39.04
CA ILE A 38 26.77 -3.28 -37.66
C ILE A 38 25.95 -2.45 -36.66
N MET A 39 25.94 -1.12 -36.82
CA MET A 39 25.15 -0.26 -35.94
C MET A 39 23.64 -0.48 -36.06
N LYS A 40 23.14 -0.74 -37.26
CA LYS A 40 21.73 -1.06 -37.49
C LYS A 40 21.34 -2.35 -36.75
N ARG A 41 22.12 -3.42 -36.92
CA ARG A 41 21.89 -4.69 -36.24
C ARG A 41 22.01 -4.57 -34.72
N ALA A 42 23.00 -3.81 -34.23
CA ALA A 42 23.13 -3.54 -32.79
C ALA A 42 21.92 -2.80 -32.21
N LYS A 43 21.34 -1.85 -32.95
CA LYS A 43 20.10 -1.17 -32.54
C LYS A 43 18.92 -2.13 -32.45
N GLU A 44 18.77 -3.01 -33.44
CA GLU A 44 17.74 -4.05 -33.47
C GLU A 44 17.88 -4.99 -32.26
N ASP A 45 19.08 -5.50 -31.99
CA ASP A 45 19.37 -6.37 -30.85
C ASP A 45 19.09 -5.70 -29.49
N ILE A 46 19.48 -4.42 -29.34
CA ILE A 46 19.18 -3.65 -28.13
C ILE A 46 17.66 -3.47 -27.98
N SER A 47 16.93 -3.22 -29.07
CA SER A 47 15.47 -3.08 -29.03
C SER A 47 14.78 -4.39 -28.65
N ALA A 48 15.22 -5.50 -29.25
CA ALA A 48 14.70 -6.84 -28.98
C ALA A 48 15.00 -7.25 -27.53
N GLY A 49 16.20 -6.94 -27.03
CA GLY A 49 16.58 -7.16 -25.63
C GLY A 49 15.69 -6.39 -24.65
N LYS A 50 15.35 -5.13 -24.96
CA LYS A 50 14.43 -4.31 -24.14
C LYS A 50 13.01 -4.89 -24.12
N GLU A 51 12.48 -5.29 -25.28
CA GLU A 51 11.14 -5.89 -25.36
C GLU A 51 11.08 -7.24 -24.64
N LYS A 52 12.12 -8.07 -24.78
CA LYS A 52 12.23 -9.32 -24.01
C LYS A 52 12.25 -9.05 -22.51
N ALA A 53 13.05 -8.10 -22.04
CA ALA A 53 13.10 -7.73 -20.62
C ALA A 53 11.75 -7.21 -20.11
N LYS A 54 11.02 -6.42 -20.92
CA LYS A 54 9.67 -5.95 -20.59
C LYS A 54 8.68 -7.11 -20.48
N ARG A 55 8.71 -8.05 -21.42
CA ARG A 55 7.86 -9.25 -21.42
C ARG A 55 8.16 -10.14 -20.21
N ASP A 56 9.43 -10.37 -19.91
CA ASP A 56 9.86 -11.18 -18.77
C ASP A 56 9.42 -10.52 -17.44
N LYS A 57 9.54 -9.19 -17.33
CA LYS A 57 9.03 -8.44 -16.17
C LYS A 57 7.51 -8.58 -16.01
N ALA A 58 6.75 -8.40 -17.09
CA ALA A 58 5.29 -8.54 -17.06
C ALA A 58 4.86 -9.97 -16.70
N LYS A 59 5.58 -10.98 -17.21
CA LYS A 59 5.32 -12.38 -16.87
C LYS A 59 5.56 -12.67 -15.38
N ALA A 60 6.69 -12.17 -14.83
CA ALA A 60 7.01 -12.33 -13.42
C ALA A 60 5.99 -11.65 -12.49
N GLU A 61 5.48 -10.47 -12.90
CA GLU A 61 4.44 -9.76 -12.16
C GLU A 61 3.12 -10.54 -12.13
N ARG A 62 2.68 -11.05 -13.29
CA ARG A 62 1.47 -11.88 -13.38
C ARG A 62 1.58 -13.16 -12.55
N GLU A 63 2.72 -13.83 -12.59
CA GLU A 63 2.95 -15.04 -11.77
C GLU A 63 2.92 -14.72 -10.27
N ARG A 64 3.45 -13.56 -9.86
CA ARG A 64 3.40 -13.11 -8.46
C ARG A 64 1.97 -12.82 -8.02
N GLU A 65 1.18 -12.17 -8.86
CA GLU A 65 -0.24 -11.90 -8.58
C GLU A 65 -1.05 -13.19 -8.48
N GLU A 66 -0.81 -14.16 -9.38
CA GLU A 66 -1.47 -15.45 -9.37
C GLU A 66 -1.14 -16.26 -8.11
N LYS A 67 0.14 -16.29 -7.71
CA LYS A 67 0.55 -16.91 -6.43
C LYS A 67 -0.08 -16.22 -5.23
N ALA A 68 -0.21 -14.89 -5.24
CA ALA A 68 -0.87 -14.15 -4.17
C ALA A 68 -2.37 -14.50 -4.09
N LYS A 69 -3.05 -14.59 -5.23
CA LYS A 69 -4.45 -15.02 -5.31
C LYS A 69 -4.62 -16.45 -4.80
N GLN A 70 -3.76 -17.37 -5.24
CA GLN A 70 -3.79 -18.75 -4.77
C GLN A 70 -3.63 -18.84 -3.25
N LYS A 71 -2.62 -18.14 -2.70
CA LYS A 71 -2.41 -18.11 -1.26
C LYS A 71 -3.62 -17.55 -0.49
N SER A 72 -4.22 -16.48 -0.99
CA SER A 72 -5.43 -15.90 -0.37
C SER A 72 -6.62 -16.86 -0.42
N ALA A 73 -6.78 -17.60 -1.52
CA ALA A 73 -7.84 -18.59 -1.66
C ALA A 73 -7.64 -19.78 -0.70
N GLU A 74 -6.40 -20.24 -0.53
CA GLU A 74 -6.06 -21.28 0.45
C GLU A 74 -6.31 -20.83 1.89
N GLU A 75 -5.96 -19.59 2.24
CA GLU A 75 -6.25 -19.00 3.55
C GLU A 75 -7.76 -18.90 3.81
N TYR A 76 -8.54 -18.49 2.81
CA TYR A 76 -10.00 -18.46 2.91
C TYR A 76 -10.59 -19.85 3.10
N LEU A 77 -10.12 -20.84 2.32
CA LEU A 77 -10.58 -22.23 2.43
C LEU A 77 -10.23 -22.83 3.80
N LYS A 78 -9.06 -22.50 4.34
CA LYS A 78 -8.63 -22.89 5.67
C LYS A 78 -9.53 -22.26 6.76
N SER A 79 -9.86 -20.99 6.62
CA SER A 79 -10.77 -20.29 7.54
C SER A 79 -12.18 -20.91 7.55
N LEU A 80 -12.72 -21.23 6.37
CA LEU A 80 -14.00 -21.93 6.24
C LEU A 80 -14.00 -23.27 6.99
N LYS A 81 -12.95 -24.08 6.83
CA LYS A 81 -12.82 -25.36 7.53
C LYS A 81 -12.75 -25.19 9.05
N SER A 82 -12.00 -24.21 9.54
CA SER A 82 -11.92 -23.93 10.98
C SER A 82 -13.27 -23.48 11.56
N PHE A 83 -14.02 -22.68 10.81
CA PHE A 83 -15.35 -22.24 11.24
C PHE A 83 -16.35 -23.41 11.31
N GLU A 84 -16.30 -24.33 10.35
CA GLU A 84 -17.12 -25.55 10.36
C GLU A 84 -16.77 -26.47 11.54
N GLU A 85 -15.48 -26.63 11.84
CA GLU A 85 -15.01 -27.42 12.98
C GLU A 85 -15.48 -26.82 14.32
N GLU A 86 -15.44 -25.49 14.46
CA GLU A 86 -15.93 -24.79 15.66
C GLU A 86 -17.46 -24.89 15.81
N ALA A 87 -18.20 -24.83 14.71
CA ALA A 87 -19.65 -25.06 14.71
C ALA A 87 -19.99 -26.50 15.15
N ASN A 88 -19.25 -27.49 14.66
CA ASN A 88 -19.42 -28.88 15.07
C ASN A 88 -19.04 -29.12 16.54
N ARG A 89 -17.96 -28.50 17.01
CA ARG A 89 -17.56 -28.53 18.42
C ARG A 89 -18.64 -27.93 19.33
N SER A 90 -19.24 -26.83 18.89
CA SER A 90 -20.33 -26.15 19.61
C SER A 90 -21.60 -27.00 19.66
N LYS A 91 -22.01 -27.61 18.54
CA LYS A 91 -23.15 -28.56 18.51
C LYS A 91 -22.95 -29.72 19.49
N LYS A 92 -21.77 -30.36 19.46
CA LYS A 92 -21.44 -31.46 20.38
C LYS A 92 -21.49 -31.05 21.85
N LYS A 93 -21.11 -29.80 22.17
CA LYS A 93 -21.17 -29.26 23.54
C LYS A 93 -22.59 -28.95 24.00
N VAL A 94 -23.47 -28.50 23.11
CA VAL A 94 -24.89 -28.27 23.42
C VAL A 94 -25.62 -29.60 23.64
N GLU A 95 -25.35 -30.59 22.80
CA GLU A 95 -25.94 -31.95 22.90
C GLU A 95 -25.53 -32.64 24.22
N ALA A 96 -24.25 -32.59 24.59
CA ALA A 96 -23.77 -33.12 25.87
C ALA A 96 -24.34 -32.41 27.11
N ARG A 97 -24.82 -31.16 26.97
CA ARG A 97 -25.47 -30.40 28.05
C ARG A 97 -26.96 -30.75 28.18
N GLN A 98 -27.58 -31.25 27.12
CA GLN A 98 -29.01 -31.57 27.07
C GLN A 98 -29.33 -32.94 27.70
N GLU A 99 -28.38 -33.88 27.71
CA GLU A 99 -28.50 -35.16 28.42
C GLU A 99 -28.34 -35.03 29.95
N ARG A 100 -27.75 -33.94 30.44
CA ARG A 100 -27.68 -33.63 31.89
C ARG A 100 -28.85 -32.76 32.32
N ARG A 101 -30.07 -33.31 32.27
CA ARG A 101 -31.29 -32.65 32.76
C ARG A 101 -31.72 -33.27 34.09
N PRO A 102 -31.30 -32.76 35.27
CA PRO A 102 -31.95 -33.11 36.53
C PRO A 102 -33.29 -32.37 36.64
N SER A 103 -34.33 -33.10 37.02
CA SER A 103 -35.70 -32.61 37.23
C SER A 103 -35.82 -31.79 38.52
N ALA A 104 -36.05 -30.46 38.41
CA ALA A 104 -36.81 -29.54 39.30
C ALA A 104 -36.45 -29.51 40.84
N PRO A 105 -36.99 -28.59 41.69
CA PRO A 105 -37.95 -27.51 41.46
C PRO A 105 -37.54 -26.12 42.00
N SER A 106 -38.41 -25.16 41.67
CA SER A 106 -38.61 -23.84 42.25
C SER A 106 -38.50 -23.80 43.78
N GLN A 107 -37.72 -22.85 44.34
CA GLN A 107 -37.92 -21.96 45.52
C GLN A 107 -36.60 -21.14 45.61
N HIS A 108 -36.57 -19.82 45.74
CA HIS A 108 -36.77 -19.08 46.98
C HIS A 108 -37.06 -17.61 46.68
N SER A 109 -38.08 -17.10 47.38
CA SER A 109 -38.21 -15.67 47.68
C SER A 109 -37.07 -15.25 48.59
N ALA A 110 -36.41 -14.13 48.29
CA ALA A 110 -35.58 -13.42 49.25
C ALA A 110 -35.75 -11.92 49.02
N VAL A 111 -36.59 -11.33 49.87
CA VAL A 111 -36.72 -9.90 50.14
C VAL A 111 -35.34 -9.33 50.47
N HIS A 112 -34.85 -8.37 49.68
CA HIS A 112 -33.80 -7.44 50.10
C HIS A 112 -34.16 -6.00 49.72
N GLN A 113 -33.90 -5.13 50.70
CA GLN A 113 -34.33 -3.75 50.88
C GLN A 113 -33.74 -2.78 49.85
N PRO A 114 -34.35 -1.60 49.64
CA PRO A 114 -33.71 -0.51 48.92
C PRO A 114 -32.71 0.18 49.85
N HIS A 115 -31.40 -0.04 49.65
CA HIS A 115 -30.40 0.84 50.22
C HIS A 115 -30.14 1.99 49.26
N GLN A 116 -30.53 3.19 49.69
CA GLN A 116 -30.06 4.44 49.11
C GLN A 116 -28.54 4.48 49.18
N TYR A 117 -27.90 4.62 48.03
CA TYR A 117 -26.51 5.04 47.99
C TYR A 117 -26.47 6.57 47.93
N VAL A 118 -25.96 7.12 49.02
CA VAL A 118 -25.55 8.52 49.19
C VAL A 118 -24.48 8.84 48.15
N ALA A 119 -24.65 9.97 47.48
CA ALA A 119 -23.64 10.53 46.59
C ALA A 119 -22.42 11.01 47.41
N GLU A 120 -21.40 10.17 47.53
CA GLU A 120 -20.07 10.62 47.93
C GLU A 120 -19.29 11.08 46.69
N GLN A 121 -19.11 12.39 46.58
CA GLN A 121 -18.11 12.99 45.71
C GLN A 121 -16.71 12.62 46.22
N PRO A 122 -15.79 12.13 45.37
CA PRO A 122 -14.38 12.11 45.74
C PRO A 122 -13.77 13.53 45.66
N PRO A 123 -12.83 13.87 46.57
CA PRO A 123 -12.31 15.22 46.73
C PRO A 123 -11.42 15.67 45.57
N SER A 124 -11.46 16.97 45.31
CA SER A 124 -10.63 17.72 44.37
C SER A 124 -9.15 17.32 44.40
N VAL A 125 -8.70 16.63 43.37
CA VAL A 125 -7.27 16.56 43.04
C VAL A 125 -6.96 17.83 42.24
N GLN A 126 -6.53 18.89 42.93
CA GLN A 126 -5.87 20.03 42.31
C GLN A 126 -4.57 19.52 41.67
N SER A 127 -4.64 19.13 40.41
CA SER A 127 -3.48 18.80 39.61
C SER A 127 -2.69 20.08 39.35
N TRP A 128 -1.49 20.17 39.93
CA TRP A 128 -0.47 21.14 39.57
C TRP A 128 -0.33 21.21 38.04
N GLN A 129 -0.59 22.39 37.46
CA GLN A 129 -0.28 22.69 36.06
C GLN A 129 1.07 23.40 36.00
N PRO A 130 2.08 22.88 35.29
CA PRO A 130 3.25 23.68 34.96
C PRO A 130 2.84 24.84 34.03
N PRO A 131 3.51 26.01 34.09
CA PRO A 131 3.21 27.11 33.16
C PRO A 131 3.44 26.65 31.71
N PRO A 132 2.66 27.18 30.74
CA PRO A 132 2.79 26.78 29.35
C PRO A 132 4.20 27.10 28.82
N PRO A 133 4.81 26.19 28.02
CA PRO A 133 6.05 26.51 27.33
C PRO A 133 5.82 27.65 26.33
N PRO A 134 6.80 28.52 26.08
CA PRO A 134 6.71 29.55 25.04
C PRO A 134 6.47 28.90 23.67
N PRO A 135 5.80 29.59 22.72
CA PRO A 135 5.22 28.99 21.52
C PRO A 135 6.30 28.38 20.62
N GLN A 136 6.55 27.09 20.79
CA GLN A 136 7.18 26.28 19.78
C GLN A 136 6.11 25.95 18.74
N GLN A 137 6.39 26.25 17.48
CA GLN A 137 5.52 26.04 16.33
C GLN A 137 5.11 24.56 16.26
N GLN A 138 3.97 24.21 16.85
CA GLN A 138 3.39 22.88 16.76
C GLN A 138 2.84 22.70 15.33
N PRO A 139 3.11 21.58 14.63
CA PRO A 139 2.34 21.22 13.44
C PRO A 139 0.85 21.20 13.84
N PRO A 140 -0.05 21.76 13.02
CA PRO A 140 -1.41 22.08 13.42
C PRO A 140 -2.07 20.89 14.11
N GLN A 141 -2.49 21.15 15.35
CA GLN A 141 -3.18 20.23 16.23
C GLN A 141 -4.28 19.51 15.45
N GLN A 142 -4.29 18.19 15.54
CA GLN A 142 -5.40 17.34 15.09
C GLN A 142 -6.60 17.66 15.98
N GLN A 143 -7.31 18.72 15.61
CA GLN A 143 -8.55 19.14 16.23
C GLN A 143 -9.58 18.03 15.97
N GLN A 144 -10.03 17.46 17.07
CA GLN A 144 -11.09 16.47 17.16
C GLN A 144 -12.36 16.98 16.46
N SER A 145 -12.54 16.69 15.18
CA SER A 145 -13.83 16.91 14.52
C SER A 145 -13.79 16.25 13.16
N ASN A 146 -14.14 14.95 13.04
CA ASN A 146 -14.64 14.22 11.86
C ASN A 146 -14.12 14.56 10.44
N TRP A 147 -13.02 15.28 10.31
CA TRP A 147 -12.55 15.94 9.11
C TRP A 147 -11.10 15.52 8.95
N LYS A 148 -10.80 14.94 7.80
CA LYS A 148 -9.50 14.45 7.41
C LYS A 148 -8.89 15.40 6.40
N VAL A 149 -7.66 15.84 6.66
CA VAL A 149 -6.87 16.60 5.70
C VAL A 149 -6.38 15.65 4.61
N CYS A 150 -6.67 16.00 3.37
CA CYS A 150 -6.28 15.27 2.18
C CYS A 150 -5.55 16.21 1.21
N TYR A 151 -4.75 15.63 0.32
CA TYR A 151 -3.96 16.36 -0.66
C TYR A 151 -4.32 15.87 -2.05
N THR A 152 -4.53 16.80 -2.96
CA THR A 152 -4.70 16.50 -4.38
C THR A 152 -3.34 16.19 -5.04
N PRO A 153 -3.31 15.58 -6.24
CA PRO A 153 -2.07 15.30 -6.96
C PRO A 153 -1.24 16.55 -7.31
N ASP A 154 -1.89 17.71 -7.41
CA ASP A 154 -1.30 19.05 -7.59
C ASP A 154 -0.78 19.67 -6.28
N GLY A 155 -0.98 19.00 -5.13
CA GLY A 155 -0.48 19.44 -3.83
C GLY A 155 -1.43 20.38 -3.07
N SER A 156 -2.63 20.64 -3.58
CA SER A 156 -3.63 21.46 -2.91
C SER A 156 -4.27 20.70 -1.74
N VAL A 157 -4.50 21.41 -0.63
CA VAL A 157 -5.10 20.83 0.59
C VAL A 157 -6.62 20.90 0.50
N TYR A 158 -7.30 19.81 0.83
CA TYR A 158 -8.75 19.78 1.01
C TYR A 158 -9.14 18.97 2.25
N TYR A 159 -10.29 19.29 2.83
CA TYR A 159 -10.82 18.66 4.04
C TYR A 159 -11.97 17.71 3.65
N TYR A 160 -11.91 16.47 4.13
CA TYR A 160 -12.93 15.44 3.89
C TYR A 160 -13.62 15.04 5.19
N ASN A 161 -14.94 15.18 5.25
CA ASN A 161 -15.74 14.75 6.40
C ASN A 161 -15.97 13.24 6.35
N THR A 162 -15.47 12.51 7.35
CA THR A 162 -15.63 11.05 7.44
C THR A 162 -17.04 10.62 7.84
N ILE A 163 -17.88 11.52 8.37
CA ILE A 163 -19.28 11.24 8.73
C ILE A 163 -20.23 11.53 7.56
N THR A 164 -20.11 12.69 6.92
CA THR A 164 -21.03 13.12 5.87
C THR A 164 -20.57 12.78 4.46
N GLY A 165 -19.27 12.48 4.27
CA GLY A 165 -18.67 12.24 2.96
C GLY A 165 -18.43 13.51 2.13
N VAL A 166 -18.62 14.70 2.71
CA VAL A 166 -18.46 15.99 2.03
C VAL A 166 -16.99 16.40 1.97
N THR A 167 -16.58 17.02 0.85
CA THR A 167 -15.27 17.65 0.69
C THR A 167 -15.40 19.16 0.62
N GLN A 168 -14.44 19.88 1.21
CA GLN A 168 -14.35 21.34 1.14
C GLN A 168 -12.89 21.80 1.10
N TRP A 169 -12.66 23.02 0.61
CA TRP A 169 -11.32 23.60 0.44
C TRP A 169 -10.88 24.46 1.62
N GLU A 170 -11.82 24.95 2.43
CA GLU A 170 -11.54 25.74 3.64
C GLU A 170 -11.57 24.86 4.90
N ALA A 171 -10.78 25.21 5.91
CA ALA A 171 -10.79 24.49 7.18
C ALA A 171 -12.12 24.71 7.92
N PRO A 172 -12.73 23.67 8.53
CA PRO A 172 -13.89 23.83 9.40
C PRO A 172 -13.56 24.51 10.73
#